data_AF-A0A9W6QL41-F1
#
_entry.id   AF-A0A9W6QL41-F1
#
_cell.length_a   1.000
_cell.length_b   1.000
_cell.length_c   1.000
_cell.angle_alpha   90.00
_cell.angle_beta   90.00
_cell.angle_gamma   90.00
#
_symmetry.space_group_name_H-M   'P 1'
#
loop_
_entity.id
_entity.type
_entity.pdbx_description
1 polymer ?
#
loop_
_entity_poly.entity_id
_entity_poly.type
_entity_poly.pdbx_seq_one_letter_code
_entity_poly.pdbx_strand_id
1 'polypeptide(L)'
;MGVGIGARGLAAVPGGWVALVGGELVEFGDGWWRARGRVGVSVGHPRESVGVHASASGRFVAVVVDHGETGVVVELATGAVTLELDRGDYCPGPTLFPVAFVGADLVVAATAWNRLDLFDAASGELLSAREVDEELDFFHGSIHPSPSGRWLLVDGWMWQPVGVQVAIDLAAWQAGEPAAEAAREVGPFPLDWNRPTTWLDDDTIAVQAEGTVALVDIPSGETTARIAAPDGRLWSHEGLLYIAAADGLEVWSPTEHLHRVDGFHPIAQNPATGALADARLRTWLPENRLHDSVLGQAGGDL
;
A
#
# COMPACT_ATOMS: atom_id res chain seq x y z
N MET A 1 -18.27 17.03 -14.44
CA MET A 1 -18.30 16.03 -13.36
C MET A 1 -16.85 15.62 -13.16
N GLY A 2 -16.20 16.15 -12.12
CA GLY A 2 -14.81 15.79 -11.83
C GLY A 2 -14.73 14.32 -11.47
N VAL A 3 -13.99 13.54 -12.24
CA VAL A 3 -13.69 12.15 -11.90
C VAL A 3 -12.65 12.22 -10.78
N GLY A 4 -13.11 12.14 -9.54
CA GLY A 4 -12.24 12.20 -8.37
C GLY A 4 -11.32 10.99 -8.27
N ILE A 5 -10.13 11.18 -7.73
CA ILE A 5 -9.18 10.09 -7.45
C ILE A 5 -9.69 9.32 -6.22
N GLY A 6 -9.84 8.00 -6.34
CA GLY A 6 -10.24 7.14 -5.23
C GLY A 6 -9.18 7.06 -4.13
N ALA A 7 -9.55 6.59 -2.93
CA ALA A 7 -8.68 6.57 -1.75
C ALA A 7 -7.37 5.76 -1.91
N ARG A 8 -7.34 4.80 -2.83
CA ARG A 8 -6.14 4.03 -3.23
C ARG A 8 -5.77 4.25 -4.70
N GLY A 9 -6.39 5.22 -5.36
CA GLY A 9 -6.19 5.51 -6.78
C GLY A 9 -4.96 6.37 -7.10
N LEU A 10 -4.06 6.58 -6.14
CA LEU A 10 -2.90 7.45 -6.22
C LEU A 10 -1.67 6.74 -5.65
N ALA A 11 -0.56 6.75 -6.40
CA ALA A 11 0.73 6.21 -5.96
C ALA A 11 1.86 7.20 -6.26
N ALA A 12 2.93 7.14 -5.47
CA ALA A 12 4.11 7.97 -5.68
C ALA A 12 5.02 7.39 -6.75
N VAL A 13 5.66 8.26 -7.52
CA VAL A 13 6.78 7.96 -8.43
C VAL A 13 7.92 8.94 -8.14
N PRO A 14 9.19 8.66 -8.54
CA PRO A 14 10.33 9.51 -8.18
C PRO A 14 10.17 11.02 -8.51
N GLY A 15 9.38 11.36 -9.53
CA GLY A 15 9.13 12.74 -9.95
C GLY A 15 7.77 13.33 -9.54
N GLY A 16 6.96 12.62 -8.75
CA GLY A 16 5.63 13.08 -8.36
C GLY A 16 4.66 11.93 -8.06
N TRP A 17 3.54 11.90 -8.77
CA TRP A 17 2.43 10.97 -8.50
C TRP A 17 1.88 10.37 -9.79
N VAL A 18 1.29 9.19 -9.69
CA VAL A 18 0.51 8.58 -10.75
C VAL A 18 -0.87 8.21 -10.20
N ALA A 19 -1.92 8.52 -10.96
CA ALA A 19 -3.29 8.19 -10.61
C ALA A 19 -4.03 7.54 -11.77
N LEU A 20 -5.06 6.74 -11.45
CA LEU A 20 -6.04 6.32 -12.44
C LEU A 20 -7.22 7.31 -12.45
N VAL A 21 -7.40 8.01 -13.55
CA VAL A 21 -8.49 9.00 -13.75
C VAL A 21 -9.30 8.60 -14.97
N GLY A 22 -10.58 8.24 -14.78
CA GLY A 22 -11.47 7.89 -15.89
C GLY A 22 -11.01 6.68 -16.72
N GLY A 23 -10.27 5.76 -16.10
CA GLY A 23 -9.67 4.58 -16.75
C GLY A 23 -8.35 4.86 -17.47
N GLU A 24 -7.77 6.05 -17.31
CA GLU A 24 -6.49 6.44 -17.88
C GLU A 24 -5.46 6.67 -16.77
N LEU A 25 -4.26 6.13 -16.93
CA LEU A 25 -3.13 6.44 -16.05
C LEU A 25 -2.61 7.83 -16.40
N VAL A 26 -2.56 8.69 -15.39
CA VAL A 26 -2.06 10.06 -15.50
C VAL A 26 -0.96 10.24 -14.49
N GLU A 27 0.21 10.66 -14.95
CA GLU A 27 1.32 11.06 -14.11
C GLU A 27 1.31 12.57 -13.91
N PHE A 28 1.66 13.01 -12.70
CA PHE A 28 1.67 14.39 -12.26
C PHE A 28 3.01 14.69 -11.61
N GLY A 29 3.52 15.89 -11.85
CA GLY A 29 4.65 16.45 -11.11
C GLY A 29 4.53 17.96 -11.05
N ASP A 30 5.61 18.64 -10.65
CA ASP A 30 5.60 20.09 -10.43
C ASP A 30 5.20 20.87 -11.69
N GLY A 31 3.93 21.29 -11.75
CA GLY A 31 3.36 22.08 -12.83
C GLY A 31 3.12 21.32 -14.15
N TRP A 32 3.20 19.99 -14.16
CA TRP A 32 2.97 19.20 -15.37
C TRP A 32 2.12 17.95 -15.11
N TRP A 33 1.47 17.47 -16.16
CA TRP A 33 0.79 16.19 -16.18
C TRP A 33 1.01 15.50 -17.52
N ARG A 34 0.95 14.16 -17.53
CA ARG A 34 1.09 13.34 -18.73
C ARG A 34 0.18 12.12 -18.68
N ALA A 35 -0.67 11.98 -19.67
CA ALA A 35 -1.39 10.74 -19.93
C ALA A 35 -0.41 9.63 -20.36
N ARG A 36 -0.54 8.46 -19.73
CA ARG A 36 0.30 7.28 -19.97
C ARG A 36 -0.44 6.16 -20.70
N GLY A 37 -1.76 6.26 -20.80
CA GLY A 37 -2.60 5.34 -21.56
C GLY A 37 -3.78 4.82 -20.75
N ARG A 38 -4.74 4.22 -21.45
CA ARG A 38 -5.90 3.56 -20.82
C ARG A 38 -5.51 2.21 -20.27
N VAL A 39 -6.07 1.88 -19.10
CA VAL A 39 -5.88 0.58 -18.46
C VAL A 39 -7.21 -0.16 -18.43
N GLY A 40 -7.19 -1.41 -18.89
CA GLY A 40 -8.37 -2.26 -19.04
C GLY A 40 -8.81 -2.96 -17.75
N VAL A 41 -8.92 -2.25 -16.62
CA VAL A 41 -9.52 -2.79 -15.40
C VAL A 41 -11.00 -2.42 -15.32
N SER A 42 -11.83 -3.41 -14.98
CA SER A 42 -13.28 -3.24 -14.84
C SER A 42 -13.71 -3.47 -13.41
N VAL A 43 -14.48 -2.53 -12.88
CA VAL A 43 -15.15 -2.65 -11.59
C VAL A 43 -16.58 -3.13 -11.85
N GLY A 44 -16.91 -4.34 -11.42
CA GLY A 44 -18.19 -5.00 -11.64
C GLY A 44 -19.14 -4.93 -10.44
N HIS A 45 -18.61 -4.78 -9.23
CA HIS A 45 -19.39 -4.82 -7.99
C HIS A 45 -19.28 -3.51 -7.17
N PRO A 46 -20.34 -3.05 -6.47
CA PRO A 46 -20.30 -1.79 -5.70
C PRO A 46 -19.28 -1.72 -4.56
N ARG A 47 -18.77 -2.88 -4.11
CA ARG A 47 -17.73 -2.98 -3.08
C ARG A 47 -16.32 -2.92 -3.66
N GLU A 48 -16.19 -3.09 -4.96
CA GLU A 48 -14.90 -3.05 -5.63
C GLU A 48 -14.47 -1.61 -5.84
N SER A 49 -13.16 -1.40 -5.81
CA SER A 49 -12.53 -0.12 -6.09
C SER A 49 -11.19 -0.33 -6.76
N VAL A 50 -10.57 0.73 -7.26
CA VAL A 50 -9.25 0.62 -7.90
C VAL A 50 -8.15 0.98 -6.91
N GLY A 51 -7.18 0.08 -6.79
CA GLY A 51 -5.88 0.34 -6.18
C GLY A 51 -4.82 0.63 -7.24
N VAL A 52 -3.95 1.60 -6.97
CA VAL A 52 -2.79 1.94 -7.79
C VAL A 52 -1.53 1.80 -6.93
N HIS A 53 -0.55 1.08 -7.43
CA HIS A 53 0.75 0.85 -6.79
C HIS A 53 1.85 1.15 -7.80
N ALA A 54 2.96 1.74 -7.38
CA ALA A 54 4.06 2.07 -8.28
C ALA A 54 5.37 1.46 -7.77
N SER A 55 6.25 1.06 -8.69
CA SER A 55 7.59 0.60 -8.35
C SER A 55 8.45 1.77 -7.85
N ALA A 56 9.45 1.48 -7.01
CA ALA A 56 10.38 2.51 -6.54
C ALA A 56 11.15 3.18 -7.70
N SER A 57 11.38 2.45 -8.79
CA SER A 57 11.97 2.98 -10.03
C SER A 57 11.03 3.95 -10.79
N GLY A 58 9.74 3.95 -10.50
CA GLY A 58 8.71 4.67 -11.25
C GLY A 58 8.46 4.11 -12.66
N ARG A 59 9.10 2.98 -12.99
CA ARG A 59 8.99 2.35 -14.32
C ARG A 59 7.68 1.58 -14.47
N PHE A 60 7.20 0.96 -13.40
CA PHE A 60 6.03 0.10 -13.42
C PHE A 60 4.93 0.60 -12.50
N VAL A 61 3.69 0.40 -12.92
CA VAL A 61 2.49 0.69 -12.13
C VAL A 61 1.59 -0.53 -12.18
N ALA A 62 1.18 -1.02 -11.01
CA ALA A 62 0.13 -2.00 -10.90
C ALA A 62 -1.21 -1.28 -10.67
N VAL A 63 -2.22 -1.69 -11.41
CA VAL A 63 -3.61 -1.24 -11.25
C VAL A 63 -4.46 -2.47 -10.98
N VAL A 64 -5.10 -2.50 -9.81
CA VAL A 64 -5.81 -3.68 -9.30
C VAL A 64 -7.23 -3.34 -8.90
N VAL A 65 -8.11 -4.34 -8.93
CA VAL A 65 -9.47 -4.25 -8.42
C VAL A 65 -9.47 -4.74 -6.97
N ASP A 66 -9.42 -3.79 -6.04
CA ASP A 66 -9.58 -4.05 -4.60
C ASP A 66 -10.96 -4.66 -4.33
N HIS A 67 -11.01 -5.68 -3.47
CA HIS A 67 -12.20 -6.54 -3.24
C HIS A 67 -12.71 -7.29 -4.48
N GLY A 68 -11.95 -7.31 -5.57
CA GLY A 68 -12.20 -8.07 -6.80
C GLY A 68 -11.06 -9.04 -7.13
N GLU A 69 -11.01 -9.51 -8.37
CA GLU A 69 -10.22 -10.69 -8.74
C GLU A 69 -8.99 -10.38 -9.59
N THR A 70 -8.96 -9.20 -10.23
CA THR A 70 -8.04 -8.93 -11.33
C THR A 70 -7.22 -7.66 -11.16
N GLY A 71 -6.13 -7.59 -11.92
CA GLY A 71 -5.32 -6.39 -12.07
C GLY A 71 -4.34 -6.53 -13.21
N VAL A 72 -3.52 -5.50 -13.42
CA VAL A 72 -2.46 -5.49 -14.43
C VAL A 72 -1.26 -4.72 -13.93
N VAL A 73 -0.06 -5.11 -14.39
CA VAL A 73 1.16 -4.32 -14.30
C VAL A 73 1.44 -3.69 -15.67
N VAL A 74 1.73 -2.39 -15.66
CA VAL A 74 1.95 -1.58 -16.85
C VAL A 74 3.34 -0.96 -16.78
N GLU A 75 4.10 -1.05 -17.87
CA GLU A 75 5.31 -0.24 -18.05
C GLU A 75 4.91 1.20 -18.41
N LEU A 76 5.18 2.13 -17.51
CA LEU A 76 4.65 3.50 -17.56
C LEU A 76 5.17 4.31 -18.76
N ALA A 77 6.36 3.97 -19.27
CA ALA A 77 6.96 4.65 -20.41
C ALA A 77 6.22 4.35 -21.73
N THR A 78 5.78 3.10 -21.91
CA THR A 78 5.21 2.58 -23.15
C THR A 78 3.70 2.40 -23.08
N GLY A 79 3.14 2.30 -21.87
CA GLY A 79 1.75 1.92 -21.63
C GLY A 79 1.49 0.44 -21.87
N ALA A 80 2.53 -0.37 -22.09
CA ALA A 80 2.39 -1.80 -22.32
C ALA A 80 2.03 -2.54 -21.02
N VAL A 81 1.03 -3.41 -21.08
CA VAL A 81 0.75 -4.38 -20.02
C VAL A 81 1.84 -5.45 -20.07
N THR A 82 2.59 -5.61 -18.99
CA THR A 82 3.68 -6.60 -18.87
C THR A 82 3.26 -7.85 -18.09
N LEU A 83 2.24 -7.74 -17.25
CA LEU A 83 1.70 -8.83 -16.46
C LEU A 83 0.20 -8.62 -16.23
N GLU A 84 -0.60 -9.66 -16.49
CA GLU A 84 -2.00 -9.75 -16.05
C GLU A 84 -2.04 -10.47 -14.71
N LEU A 85 -2.84 -9.95 -13.77
CA LEU A 85 -2.98 -10.48 -12.43
C LEU A 85 -4.39 -11.04 -12.24
N ASP A 86 -4.46 -12.25 -11.69
CA ASP A 86 -5.69 -12.95 -11.35
C ASP A 86 -5.45 -13.72 -10.06
N ARG A 87 -6.22 -13.42 -9.00
CA ARG A 87 -6.13 -14.11 -7.70
C ARG A 87 -7.22 -15.17 -7.50
N GLY A 88 -8.00 -15.47 -8.53
CA GLY A 88 -9.14 -16.36 -8.50
C GLY A 88 -10.42 -15.74 -7.92
N ASP A 89 -11.52 -16.46 -8.11
CA ASP A 89 -12.90 -16.04 -7.79
C ASP A 89 -13.40 -16.54 -6.42
N TYR A 90 -12.58 -17.28 -5.70
CA TYR A 90 -12.96 -17.84 -4.40
C TYR A 90 -12.91 -16.77 -3.31
N CYS A 91 -14.09 -16.23 -3.00
CA CYS A 91 -14.30 -15.23 -1.95
C CYS A 91 -13.27 -14.06 -1.97
N PRO A 92 -13.11 -13.31 -3.07
CA PRO A 92 -12.18 -12.18 -3.15
C PRO A 92 -12.63 -10.98 -2.29
N GLY A 93 -13.94 -10.81 -2.11
CA GLY A 93 -14.55 -9.64 -1.47
C GLY A 93 -14.05 -9.24 -0.06
N PRO A 94 -13.60 -10.14 0.83
CA PRO A 94 -13.15 -9.78 2.17
C PRO A 94 -11.85 -8.97 2.23
N THR A 95 -10.95 -9.10 1.26
CA THR A 95 -9.62 -8.46 1.31
C THR A 95 -9.35 -7.54 0.12
N LEU A 96 -8.46 -6.57 0.32
CA LEU A 96 -7.88 -5.76 -0.74
C LEU A 96 -6.99 -6.63 -1.64
N PHE A 97 -6.75 -6.20 -2.89
CA PHE A 97 -5.98 -7.02 -3.82
C PHE A 97 -4.52 -7.10 -3.33
N PRO A 98 -3.96 -8.30 -3.11
CA PRO A 98 -2.59 -8.45 -2.62
C PRO A 98 -1.60 -8.15 -3.73
N VAL A 99 -0.98 -6.97 -3.67
CA VAL A 99 0.09 -6.58 -4.60
C VAL A 99 1.07 -5.60 -3.93
N ALA A 100 2.35 -5.78 -4.19
CA ALA A 100 3.39 -4.82 -3.85
C ALA A 100 4.59 -4.94 -4.78
N PHE A 101 5.24 -3.82 -5.07
CA PHE A 101 6.57 -3.83 -5.68
C PHE A 101 7.63 -4.01 -4.60
N VAL A 102 8.66 -4.80 -4.89
CA VAL A 102 9.80 -5.06 -4.00
C VAL A 102 11.10 -4.86 -4.76
N GLY A 103 12.08 -4.22 -4.12
CA GLY A 103 13.30 -3.81 -4.82
C GLY A 103 13.02 -2.83 -5.97
N ALA A 104 13.78 -2.96 -7.07
CA ALA A 104 13.63 -2.06 -8.21
C ALA A 104 12.40 -2.38 -9.07
N ASP A 105 12.31 -3.61 -9.56
CA ASP A 105 11.37 -4.02 -10.62
C ASP A 105 10.78 -5.43 -10.38
N LEU A 106 10.73 -5.91 -9.13
CA LEU A 106 9.99 -7.15 -8.81
C LEU A 106 8.59 -6.83 -8.29
N VAL A 107 7.63 -7.70 -8.57
CA VAL A 107 6.26 -7.58 -8.07
C VAL A 107 5.85 -8.85 -7.35
N VAL A 108 5.33 -8.69 -6.14
CA VAL A 108 4.64 -9.75 -5.39
C VAL A 108 3.15 -9.56 -5.60
N ALA A 109 2.43 -10.61 -6.00
CA ALA A 109 0.99 -10.55 -6.18
C ALA A 109 0.33 -11.88 -5.82
N ALA A 110 -0.96 -11.83 -5.48
CA ALA A 110 -1.75 -13.05 -5.33
C ALA A 110 -2.09 -13.68 -6.69
N THR A 111 -1.97 -15.00 -6.76
CA THR A 111 -2.35 -15.85 -7.92
C THR A 111 -3.44 -16.87 -7.58
N ALA A 112 -3.76 -16.98 -6.30
CA ALA A 112 -4.94 -17.64 -5.75
C ALA A 112 -5.28 -16.97 -4.40
N TRP A 113 -6.46 -17.24 -3.86
CA TRP A 113 -6.92 -16.64 -2.60
C TRP A 113 -5.92 -16.80 -1.43
N ASN A 114 -5.21 -17.93 -1.37
CA ASN A 114 -4.22 -18.28 -0.35
C ASN A 114 -2.79 -18.43 -0.88
N ARG A 115 -2.48 -17.78 -2.01
CA ARG A 115 -1.17 -17.87 -2.65
C ARG A 115 -0.65 -16.52 -3.08
N LEU A 116 0.59 -16.25 -2.70
CA LEU A 116 1.42 -15.18 -3.26
C LEU A 116 2.50 -15.77 -4.17
N ASP A 117 2.82 -15.06 -5.23
CA ASP A 117 3.93 -15.34 -6.14
C ASP A 117 4.75 -14.07 -6.41
N LEU A 118 6.01 -14.27 -6.79
CA LEU A 118 6.98 -13.25 -7.14
C LEU A 118 7.23 -13.26 -8.65
N PHE A 119 7.17 -12.10 -9.29
CA PHE A 119 7.39 -11.94 -10.72
C PHE A 119 8.45 -10.88 -11.02
N ASP A 120 9.12 -11.03 -12.16
CA ASP A 120 9.82 -9.93 -12.82
C ASP A 120 8.79 -9.00 -13.49
N ALA A 121 8.75 -7.73 -13.11
CA ALA A 121 7.72 -6.81 -13.61
C ALA A 121 7.90 -6.45 -15.10
N ALA A 122 9.11 -6.61 -15.65
CA ALA A 122 9.40 -6.25 -17.04
C ALA A 122 8.99 -7.37 -18.01
N SER A 123 9.29 -8.63 -17.67
CA SER A 123 9.01 -9.79 -18.51
C SER A 123 7.68 -10.47 -18.16
N GLY A 124 7.16 -10.26 -16.94
CA GLY A 124 6.05 -11.02 -16.39
C GLY A 124 6.42 -12.46 -15.98
N GLU A 125 7.72 -12.79 -15.97
CA GLU A 125 8.20 -14.13 -15.61
C GLU A 125 7.93 -14.44 -14.14
N LEU A 126 7.35 -15.61 -13.87
CA LEU A 126 7.14 -16.14 -12.53
C LEU A 126 8.48 -16.67 -11.97
N LEU A 127 8.95 -16.08 -10.87
CA LEU A 127 10.24 -16.39 -10.24
C LEU A 127 10.11 -17.35 -9.04
N SER A 128 8.92 -17.48 -8.46
CA SER A 128 8.66 -18.31 -7.28
C SER A 128 7.87 -19.60 -7.59
N ALA A 129 8.02 -20.14 -8.80
CA ALA A 129 7.32 -21.36 -9.19
C ALA A 129 7.66 -22.52 -8.24
N ARG A 130 6.63 -23.23 -7.75
CA ARG A 130 6.75 -24.36 -6.82
C ARG A 130 5.64 -25.38 -7.04
N GLU A 131 5.90 -26.63 -6.69
CA GLU A 131 4.85 -27.66 -6.62
C GLU A 131 3.92 -27.33 -5.44
N VAL A 132 2.61 -27.33 -5.69
CA VAL A 132 1.58 -26.90 -4.73
C VAL A 132 1.35 -28.04 -3.75
N ASP A 133 1.52 -27.82 -2.44
CA ASP A 133 1.20 -28.89 -1.49
C ASP A 133 0.48 -28.47 -0.20
N GLU A 134 0.18 -27.19 0.04
CA GLU A 134 -0.63 -26.83 1.22
C GLU A 134 -1.60 -25.68 0.93
N GLU A 135 -2.89 -25.94 1.17
CA GLU A 135 -3.93 -24.92 1.22
C GLU A 135 -3.84 -24.22 2.58
N LEU A 136 -3.42 -22.95 2.60
CA LEU A 136 -3.58 -22.12 3.80
C LEU A 136 -5.05 -21.68 3.88
N ASP A 137 -5.66 -21.76 5.06
CA ASP A 137 -6.98 -21.18 5.34
C ASP A 137 -6.94 -19.63 5.49
N PHE A 138 -5.99 -18.99 4.81
CA PHE A 138 -5.63 -17.59 4.95
C PHE A 138 -5.76 -16.86 3.61
N PHE A 139 -6.61 -15.84 3.60
CA PHE A 139 -6.82 -14.96 2.47
C PHE A 139 -5.87 -13.78 2.57
N HIS A 140 -4.90 -13.73 1.66
CA HIS A 140 -3.99 -12.60 1.62
C HIS A 140 -4.76 -11.30 1.28
N GLY A 141 -4.35 -10.21 1.92
CA GLY A 141 -4.84 -8.85 1.71
C GLY A 141 -3.69 -7.88 1.43
N SER A 142 -3.68 -6.71 2.06
CA SER A 142 -2.66 -5.69 1.79
C SER A 142 -1.26 -6.19 2.11
N ILE A 143 -0.30 -5.88 1.22
CA ILE A 143 1.11 -6.22 1.37
C ILE A 143 1.90 -4.93 1.60
N HIS A 144 2.73 -4.91 2.64
CA HIS A 144 3.54 -3.77 3.05
C HIS A 144 5.01 -4.21 3.12
N PRO A 145 5.84 -3.87 2.12
CA PRO A 145 7.28 -4.09 2.20
C PRO A 145 7.91 -3.21 3.29
N SER A 146 8.87 -3.77 4.04
CA SER A 146 9.69 -2.98 4.97
C SER A 146 10.61 -2.01 4.21
N PRO A 147 11.13 -0.95 4.85
CA PRO A 147 11.99 0.04 4.19
C PRO A 147 13.21 -0.55 3.46
N SER A 148 13.89 -1.55 4.04
CA SER A 148 14.99 -2.27 3.38
C SER A 148 14.53 -3.32 2.37
N GLY A 149 13.25 -3.67 2.36
CA GLY A 149 12.69 -4.76 1.58
C GLY A 149 12.98 -6.16 2.14
N ARG A 150 13.49 -6.26 3.38
CA ARG A 150 13.74 -7.55 4.04
C ARG A 150 12.46 -8.31 4.33
N TRP A 151 11.44 -7.61 4.83
CA TRP A 151 10.19 -8.22 5.25
C TRP A 151 9.03 -7.79 4.35
N LEU A 152 8.08 -8.69 4.15
CA LEU A 152 6.75 -8.36 3.67
C LEU A 152 5.75 -8.58 4.81
N LEU A 153 5.14 -7.51 5.29
CA LEU A 153 3.99 -7.64 6.17
C LEU A 153 2.75 -7.84 5.31
N VAL A 154 2.04 -8.94 5.52
CA VAL A 154 0.80 -9.26 4.83
C VAL A 154 -0.33 -9.27 5.84
N ASP A 155 -1.28 -8.38 5.64
CA ASP A 155 -2.56 -8.39 6.35
C ASP A 155 -3.52 -9.33 5.64
N GLY A 156 -4.31 -10.09 6.39
CA GLY A 156 -5.24 -11.03 5.77
C GLY A 156 -6.35 -11.52 6.69
N TRP A 157 -7.23 -12.29 6.09
CA TRP A 157 -8.43 -12.83 6.72
C TRP A 157 -8.30 -14.34 6.81
N MET A 158 -8.39 -14.90 8.01
CA MET A 158 -8.53 -16.34 8.20
C MET A 158 -9.99 -16.74 7.94
N TRP A 159 -10.29 -17.95 7.49
CA TRP A 159 -11.69 -18.35 7.17
C TRP A 159 -12.69 -18.22 8.35
N GLN A 160 -12.20 -18.25 9.59
CA GLN A 160 -12.94 -17.77 10.76
C GLN A 160 -12.73 -16.26 10.90
N PRO A 161 -13.74 -15.40 11.18
CA PRO A 161 -13.66 -13.93 11.05
C PRO A 161 -12.61 -13.30 11.98
N VAL A 162 -11.36 -13.45 11.61
CA VAL A 162 -10.17 -13.14 12.40
C VAL A 162 -9.17 -12.54 11.41
N GLY A 163 -8.74 -11.32 11.70
CA GLY A 163 -7.61 -10.73 11.02
C GLY A 163 -6.32 -11.31 11.56
N VAL A 164 -5.42 -11.68 10.66
CA VAL A 164 -4.07 -12.12 11.00
C VAL A 164 -3.10 -11.34 10.13
N GLN A 165 -2.03 -10.86 10.76
CA GLN A 165 -0.89 -10.30 10.07
C GLN A 165 0.28 -11.28 10.13
N VAL A 166 0.92 -11.50 8.99
CA VAL A 166 2.11 -12.34 8.88
C VAL A 166 3.27 -11.53 8.30
N ALA A 167 4.48 -11.72 8.85
CA ALA A 167 5.71 -11.20 8.29
C ALA A 167 6.44 -12.30 7.54
N ILE A 168 6.66 -12.11 6.23
CA ILE A 168 7.36 -13.05 5.35
C ILE A 168 8.79 -12.55 5.16
N ASP A 169 9.78 -13.41 5.42
CA ASP A 169 11.19 -13.13 5.09
C ASP A 169 11.39 -13.26 3.58
N LEU A 170 11.62 -12.12 2.90
CA LEU A 170 11.71 -12.10 1.44
C LEU A 170 12.96 -12.83 0.94
N ALA A 171 14.08 -12.76 1.67
CA ALA A 171 15.32 -13.40 1.26
C ALA A 171 15.21 -14.92 1.38
N ALA A 172 14.59 -15.41 2.47
CA ALA A 172 14.30 -16.83 2.64
C ALA A 172 13.36 -17.35 1.54
N TRP A 173 12.30 -16.59 1.23
CA TRP A 173 11.38 -16.95 0.16
C TRP A 173 12.07 -17.02 -1.21
N GLN A 174 12.90 -16.03 -1.54
CA GLN A 174 13.68 -16.01 -2.78
C GLN A 174 14.72 -17.14 -2.85
N ALA A 175 15.19 -17.65 -1.70
CA ALA A 175 16.07 -18.81 -1.62
C ALA A 175 15.34 -20.15 -1.82
N GLY A 176 14.01 -20.14 -1.96
CA GLY A 176 13.19 -21.30 -2.26
C GLY A 176 12.34 -21.80 -1.09
N GLU A 177 12.39 -21.15 0.08
CA GLU A 177 11.46 -21.48 1.17
C GLU A 177 10.03 -21.07 0.78
N PRO A 178 9.01 -21.93 0.93
CA PRO A 178 7.61 -21.55 0.77
C PRO A 178 7.25 -20.26 1.53
N ALA A 179 6.55 -19.32 0.90
CA ALA A 179 6.13 -18.07 1.57
C ALA A 179 5.35 -18.30 2.87
N ALA A 180 4.59 -19.41 2.93
CA ALA A 180 3.88 -19.87 4.12
C ALA A 180 4.82 -20.29 5.26
N GLU A 181 5.94 -20.95 4.94
CA GLU A 181 6.93 -21.40 5.92
C GLU A 181 7.87 -20.25 6.33
N ALA A 182 8.12 -19.30 5.42
CA ALA A 182 8.84 -18.07 5.67
C ALA A 182 8.01 -17.03 6.48
N ALA A 183 6.72 -17.30 6.69
CA ALA A 183 5.80 -16.43 7.41
C ALA A 183 5.90 -16.63 8.93
N ARG A 184 5.85 -15.52 9.66
CA ARG A 184 5.70 -15.49 11.13
C ARG A 184 4.46 -14.69 11.49
N GLU A 185 3.60 -15.25 12.32
CA GLU A 185 2.44 -14.53 12.85
C GLU A 185 2.89 -13.38 13.76
N VAL A 186 2.43 -12.17 13.47
CA VAL A 186 2.79 -10.94 14.20
C VAL A 186 1.73 -10.59 15.27
N GLY A 187 0.64 -11.36 15.31
CA GLY A 187 -0.38 -11.30 16.34
C GLY A 187 -1.79 -11.46 15.75
N PRO A 188 -2.73 -12.03 16.50
CA PRO A 188 -4.13 -12.05 16.09
C PRO A 188 -4.75 -10.67 16.32
N PHE A 189 -5.52 -10.21 15.34
CA PHE A 189 -6.40 -9.05 15.45
C PHE A 189 -7.84 -9.52 15.29
N PRO A 190 -8.51 -9.91 16.40
CA PRO A 190 -9.83 -10.51 16.33
C PRO A 190 -10.83 -9.58 15.63
N LEU A 191 -11.59 -10.13 14.67
CA LEU A 191 -12.69 -9.47 13.96
C LEU A 191 -12.32 -8.25 13.10
N ASP A 192 -11.03 -8.00 12.86
CA ASP A 192 -10.59 -6.77 12.21
C ASP A 192 -9.38 -7.03 11.31
N TRP A 193 -9.64 -7.12 10.00
CA TRP A 193 -8.65 -7.20 8.93
C TRP A 193 -8.78 -5.95 8.04
N ASN A 194 -7.70 -5.57 7.37
CA ASN A 194 -7.43 -4.29 6.72
C ASN A 194 -7.13 -3.13 7.69
N ARG A 195 -6.47 -3.42 8.82
CA ARG A 195 -6.06 -2.38 9.78
C ARG A 195 -5.05 -1.42 9.17
N PRO A 196 -5.18 -0.09 9.40
CA PRO A 196 -4.14 0.85 9.06
C PRO A 196 -2.82 0.45 9.73
N THR A 197 -1.86 0.08 8.89
CA THR A 197 -0.56 -0.47 9.31
C THR A 197 0.55 0.14 8.48
N THR A 198 1.68 0.42 9.12
CA THR A 198 2.88 0.95 8.45
C THR A 198 4.16 0.50 9.17
N TRP A 199 5.28 0.48 8.46
CA TRP A 199 6.60 0.16 9.02
C TRP A 199 7.24 1.41 9.61
N LEU A 200 7.47 1.46 10.91
CA LEU A 200 8.18 2.60 11.51
C LEU A 200 9.66 2.60 11.12
N ASP A 201 10.24 1.40 11.08
CA ASP A 201 11.59 1.07 10.61
C ASP A 201 11.57 -0.39 10.09
N ASP A 202 12.74 -1.03 9.93
CA ASP A 202 12.81 -2.39 9.38
C ASP A 202 12.41 -3.51 10.35
N ASP A 203 12.37 -3.22 11.64
CA ASP A 203 12.10 -4.22 12.68
C ASP A 203 10.88 -3.82 13.55
N THR A 204 10.22 -2.69 13.27
CA THR A 204 9.06 -2.21 14.01
C THR A 204 7.93 -1.80 13.08
N ILE A 205 6.73 -2.31 13.34
CA ILE A 205 5.50 -1.83 12.70
C ILE A 205 4.64 -1.03 13.67
N ALA A 206 3.86 -0.11 13.13
CA ALA A 206 2.80 0.60 13.81
C ALA A 206 1.45 0.12 13.26
N VAL A 207 0.58 -0.38 14.13
CA VAL A 207 -0.74 -0.94 13.78
C VAL A 207 -1.81 -0.20 14.56
N GLN A 208 -2.83 0.32 13.87
CA GLN A 208 -3.98 0.92 14.55
C GLN A 208 -4.87 -0.13 15.21
N ALA A 209 -5.37 0.22 16.39
CA ALA A 209 -6.47 -0.42 17.09
C ALA A 209 -7.32 0.68 17.73
N GLU A 210 -8.63 0.53 17.86
CA GLU A 210 -9.57 1.57 18.32
C GLU A 210 -8.97 2.60 19.32
N GLY A 211 -8.73 3.83 18.84
CA GLY A 211 -8.19 4.95 19.63
C GLY A 211 -6.72 4.85 20.04
N THR A 212 -5.96 3.91 19.46
CA THR A 212 -4.55 3.65 19.76
C THR A 212 -3.73 3.23 18.54
N VAL A 213 -2.43 3.46 18.60
CA VAL A 213 -1.44 2.82 17.73
C VAL A 213 -0.55 1.92 18.59
N ALA A 214 -0.51 0.64 18.26
CA ALA A 214 0.42 -0.32 18.86
C ALA A 214 1.73 -0.35 18.05
N LEU A 215 2.86 -0.30 18.73
CA LEU A 215 4.17 -0.57 18.14
C LEU A 215 4.51 -2.04 18.39
N VAL A 216 4.83 -2.77 17.32
CA VAL A 216 5.07 -4.22 17.36
C VAL A 216 6.43 -4.52 16.76
N ASP A 217 7.24 -5.27 17.49
CA ASP A 217 8.55 -5.74 17.08
C ASP A 217 8.43 -6.93 16.10
N ILE A 218 9.22 -6.90 15.04
CA ILE A 218 9.30 -7.92 13.99
C ILE A 218 10.67 -8.61 14.06
N PRO A 219 10.72 -9.94 14.03
CA PRO A 219 9.60 -10.85 13.78
C PRO A 219 8.93 -11.40 15.05
N SER A 220 9.22 -10.86 16.23
CA SER A 220 8.74 -11.45 17.49
C SER A 220 7.23 -11.36 17.67
N GLY A 221 6.57 -10.36 17.08
CA GLY A 221 5.17 -10.05 17.31
C GLY A 221 4.90 -9.39 18.66
N GLU A 222 5.95 -9.04 19.42
CA GLU A 222 5.80 -8.43 20.73
C GLU A 222 5.33 -6.97 20.59
N THR A 223 4.22 -6.62 21.25
CA THR A 223 3.82 -5.22 21.38
C THR A 223 4.73 -4.51 22.39
N THR A 224 5.58 -3.60 21.91
CA THR A 224 6.57 -2.88 22.72
C THR A 224 6.02 -1.59 23.31
N ALA A 225 5.03 -0.95 22.65
CA ALA A 225 4.38 0.25 23.14
C ALA A 225 2.95 0.42 22.60
N ARG A 226 2.18 1.29 23.25
CA ARG A 226 0.87 1.75 22.79
C ARG A 226 0.75 3.25 22.99
N ILE A 227 0.32 3.94 21.95
CA ILE A 227 0.14 5.39 21.90
C ILE A 227 -1.35 5.67 21.74
N ALA A 228 -1.91 6.58 22.55
CA ALA A 228 -3.27 7.06 22.32
C ALA A 228 -3.26 8.04 21.14
N ALA A 229 -3.93 7.68 20.05
CA ALA A 229 -3.93 8.43 18.80
C ALA A 229 -5.29 8.25 18.10
N PRO A 230 -5.75 9.21 17.27
CA PRO A 230 -7.01 9.07 16.58
C PRO A 230 -6.95 7.96 15.52
N ASP A 231 -8.13 7.43 15.17
CA ASP A 231 -8.27 6.51 14.05
C ASP A 231 -8.09 7.25 12.72
N GLY A 232 -7.55 6.56 11.72
CA GLY A 232 -7.33 7.15 10.40
C GLY A 232 -6.33 6.36 9.56
N ARG A 233 -6.10 6.81 8.33
CA ARG A 233 -5.07 6.14 7.51
C ARG A 233 -3.68 6.46 8.09
N LEU A 234 -2.83 5.44 8.15
CA LEU A 234 -1.55 5.49 8.84
C LEU A 234 -0.39 5.36 7.85
N TRP A 235 0.61 6.22 8.00
CA TRP A 235 1.91 6.16 7.33
C TRP A 235 3.03 6.48 8.29
N SER A 236 4.26 6.22 7.87
CA SER A 236 5.48 6.54 8.60
C SER A 236 6.56 7.04 7.66
N HIS A 237 7.47 7.85 8.19
CA HIS A 237 8.69 8.27 7.50
C HIS A 237 9.69 8.76 8.53
N GLU A 238 10.93 8.28 8.46
CA GLU A 238 12.02 8.66 9.37
C GLU A 238 11.65 8.57 10.87
N GLY A 239 11.01 7.47 11.27
CA GLY A 239 10.65 7.22 12.67
C GLY A 239 9.48 8.07 13.19
N LEU A 240 8.77 8.76 12.30
CA LEU A 240 7.56 9.53 12.62
C LEU A 240 6.33 8.82 12.10
N LEU A 241 5.19 9.07 12.73
CA LEU A 241 3.88 8.57 12.31
C LEU A 241 3.01 9.70 11.78
N TYR A 242 2.24 9.39 10.75
CA TYR A 242 1.35 10.31 10.04
C TYR A 242 -0.04 9.69 9.99
N ILE A 243 -1.02 10.34 10.60
CA ILE A 243 -2.40 9.84 10.69
C ILE A 243 -3.33 10.81 9.97
N ALA A 244 -3.94 10.37 8.87
CA ALA A 244 -5.05 11.10 8.25
C ALA A 244 -6.32 10.86 9.07
N ALA A 245 -6.51 11.68 10.10
CA ALA A 245 -7.68 11.68 10.97
C ALA A 245 -8.86 12.44 10.35
N ALA A 246 -10.00 12.41 11.03
CA ALA A 246 -11.24 13.05 10.58
C ALA A 246 -11.13 14.57 10.38
N ASP A 247 -10.28 15.25 11.15
CA ASP A 247 -10.11 16.71 11.11
C ASP A 247 -8.90 17.17 10.27
N GLY A 248 -8.01 16.25 9.88
CA GLY A 248 -6.81 16.57 9.10
C GLY A 248 -5.69 15.57 9.32
N LEU A 249 -4.48 15.96 8.95
CA LEU A 249 -3.27 15.16 9.14
C LEU A 249 -2.67 15.45 10.51
N GLU A 250 -2.44 14.41 11.29
CA GLU A 250 -1.68 14.48 12.53
C GLU A 250 -0.30 13.86 12.38
N VAL A 251 0.70 14.50 12.99
CA VAL A 251 2.10 14.10 12.98
C VAL A 251 2.50 13.76 14.41
N TRP A 252 3.06 12.58 14.58
CA TRP A 252 3.38 11.99 15.87
C TRP A 252 4.83 11.51 15.87
N SER A 253 5.50 11.62 17.01
CA SER A 253 6.59 10.72 17.34
C SER A 253 6.01 9.41 17.91
N PRO A 254 6.82 8.36 18.09
CA PRO A 254 6.37 7.14 18.74
C PRO A 254 5.98 7.30 20.22
N THR A 255 6.04 8.52 20.79
CA THR A 255 5.72 8.78 22.19
C THR A 255 4.78 9.96 22.40
N GLU A 256 4.67 10.89 21.47
CA GLU A 256 3.86 12.10 21.65
C GLU A 256 3.34 12.68 20.32
N HIS A 257 2.24 13.42 20.43
CA HIS A 257 1.70 14.22 19.33
C HIS A 257 2.60 15.44 19.10
N LEU A 258 2.99 15.68 17.85
CA LEU A 258 3.88 16.78 17.49
C LEU A 258 3.12 17.95 16.87
N HIS A 259 2.24 17.69 15.90
CA HIS A 259 1.58 18.74 15.13
C HIS A 259 0.35 18.23 14.36
N ARG A 260 -0.57 19.14 14.01
CA ARG A 260 -1.74 18.88 13.16
C ARG A 260 -1.83 19.87 12.00
N VAL A 261 -2.20 19.36 10.82
CA VAL A 261 -2.50 20.14 9.61
C VAL A 261 -4.00 20.00 9.30
N ASP A 262 -4.78 21.02 9.65
CA ASP A 262 -6.23 21.01 9.52
C ASP A 262 -6.69 20.92 8.05
N GLY A 263 -7.69 20.08 7.78
CA GLY A 263 -8.34 19.97 6.46
C GLY A 263 -7.46 19.39 5.35
N PHE A 264 -6.29 18.83 5.69
CA PHE A 264 -5.45 18.06 4.79
C PHE A 264 -5.62 16.55 5.07
N HIS A 265 -6.24 15.82 4.15
CA HIS A 265 -6.51 14.38 4.29
C HIS A 265 -5.76 13.63 3.19
N PRO A 266 -4.49 13.25 3.43
CA PRO A 266 -3.73 12.54 2.42
C PRO A 266 -4.35 11.17 2.12
N ILE A 267 -4.11 10.69 0.90
CA ILE A 267 -4.51 9.39 0.38
C ILE A 267 -3.32 8.65 -0.25
N ALA A 268 -2.12 9.22 -0.21
CA ALA A 268 -0.92 8.56 -0.67
C ALA A 268 0.31 9.17 0.00
N GLN A 269 1.37 8.37 0.09
CA GLN A 269 2.68 8.77 0.57
C GLN A 269 3.73 8.39 -0.46
N ASN A 270 4.74 9.25 -0.63
CA ASN A 270 5.99 8.91 -1.26
C ASN A 270 6.95 8.35 -0.19
N PRO A 271 7.25 7.04 -0.19
CA PRO A 271 8.08 6.44 0.86
C PRO A 271 9.52 6.97 0.85
N ALA A 272 10.02 7.45 -0.29
CA ALA A 272 11.39 7.96 -0.41
C ALA A 272 11.57 9.36 0.19
N THR A 273 10.55 10.21 0.17
CA THR A 273 10.61 11.61 0.63
C THR A 273 9.70 11.90 1.81
N GLY A 274 8.84 10.94 2.18
CA GLY A 274 7.77 11.11 3.15
C GLY A 274 6.67 12.08 2.70
N ALA A 275 6.72 12.59 1.47
CA ALA A 275 5.70 13.49 0.93
C ALA A 275 4.33 12.83 0.98
N LEU A 276 3.31 13.59 1.35
CA LEU A 276 1.92 13.14 1.41
C LEU A 276 1.10 13.90 0.37
N ALA A 277 0.14 13.23 -0.27
CA ALA A 277 -0.77 13.86 -1.22
C ALA A 277 -2.23 13.49 -0.96
N ASP A 278 -3.14 14.45 -1.13
CA ASP A 278 -4.59 14.23 -1.06
C ASP A 278 -5.23 13.98 -2.43
N ALA A 279 -6.55 13.69 -2.44
CA ALA A 279 -7.30 13.43 -3.67
C ALA A 279 -7.39 14.64 -4.63
N ARG A 280 -6.98 15.83 -4.19
CA ARG A 280 -6.89 17.05 -5.00
C ARG A 280 -5.45 17.34 -5.43
N LEU A 281 -4.54 16.39 -5.22
CA LEU A 281 -3.10 16.50 -5.50
C LEU A 281 -2.42 17.66 -4.74
N ARG A 282 -3.00 18.12 -3.62
CA ARG A 282 -2.26 18.99 -2.69
C ARG A 282 -1.18 18.14 -2.04
N THR A 283 0.05 18.63 -2.01
CA THR A 283 1.18 17.92 -1.40
C THR A 283 1.61 18.57 -0.09
N TRP A 284 2.07 17.75 0.83
CA TRP A 284 2.69 18.16 2.09
C TRP A 284 4.01 17.43 2.26
N LEU A 285 5.05 18.13 2.72
CA LEU A 285 6.40 17.59 2.90
C LEU A 285 6.78 17.58 4.39
N PRO A 286 7.36 16.47 4.91
CA PRO A 286 7.86 16.41 6.28
C PRO A 286 8.88 17.49 6.64
N GLU A 287 9.70 17.91 5.67
CA GLU A 287 10.76 18.91 5.85
C GLU A 287 10.24 20.33 6.08
N ASN A 288 8.97 20.63 5.77
CA ASN A 288 8.34 21.93 6.04
C ASN A 288 8.01 22.15 7.54
N ARG A 289 8.76 21.49 8.44
CA ARG A 289 8.71 21.75 9.88
C ARG A 289 9.21 23.17 10.15
N LEU A 290 8.25 24.05 10.46
CA LEU A 290 8.41 25.44 10.87
C LEU A 290 8.90 26.40 9.77
N HIS A 291 7.99 26.86 8.92
CA HIS A 291 7.86 28.28 8.61
C HIS A 291 6.40 28.62 8.30
N ASP A 292 5.81 29.53 9.09
CA ASP A 292 4.64 30.30 8.67
C ASP A 292 4.99 31.05 7.39
N SER A 293 4.62 30.53 6.23
CA SER A 293 4.58 31.31 4.99
C SER A 293 3.68 30.69 3.92
N VAL A 294 2.51 31.32 3.79
CA VAL A 294 1.73 31.58 2.57
C VAL A 294 1.22 30.36 1.79
N LEU A 295 -0.07 30.07 2.01
CA LEU A 295 -0.95 29.40 1.05
C LEU A 295 -0.89 30.11 -0.31
N GLY A 296 -0.21 29.51 -1.28
CA GLY A 296 -0.36 29.86 -2.69
C GLY A 296 -1.72 29.38 -3.19
N GLN A 297 -2.65 30.29 -3.37
CA GLN A 297 -3.86 30.05 -4.16
C GLN A 297 -3.44 29.76 -5.61
N ALA A 298 -3.56 28.50 -6.03
CA ALA A 298 -3.77 28.17 -7.43
C ALA A 298 -5.26 27.86 -7.61
N GLY A 299 -6.05 28.93 -7.69
CA GLY A 299 -7.38 28.87 -8.29
C GLY A 299 -7.21 28.82 -9.79
N GLY A 300 -7.57 27.69 -10.38
CA GLY A 300 -7.70 27.50 -11.82
C GLY A 300 -8.62 26.30 -12.03
N ASP A 301 -9.85 26.58 -12.42
CA ASP A 301 -10.91 25.59 -12.64
C ASP A 301 -10.44 24.44 -13.55
N LEU A 302 -10.62 23.21 -13.06
CA LEU A 302 -10.67 21.96 -13.84
C LEU A 302 -12.03 21.28 -13.58
#